data_AF-A0A1H5F2I8-F1
#
_entry.id   AF-A0A1H5F2I8-F1
#
_cell.length_a   1.000
_cell.length_b   1.000
_cell.length_c   1.000
_cell.angle_alpha   90.00
_cell.angle_beta   90.00
_cell.angle_gamma   90.00
#
_symmetry.space_group_name_H-M   'P 1'
#
loop_
_entity.id
_entity.type
_entity.pdbx_description
1 polymer ?
#
loop_
_entity_poly.entity_id
_entity_poly.type
_entity_poly.pdbx_seq_one_letter_code
_entity_poly.pdbx_strand_id
1 'polypeptide(L)'
;MNISDKHAFSVTESWLATVPQLPALADPAAQVAERLVLLLHYGIDWSENNWVAARRGDYWDNLLPTRIRLATYNSINLHQWWTASAARLGSSPRTDEQRAELATLLTMEARPVLQVMRDQTTALTLRTRIVADAVRASRTGDARGLAS
;
A
#
# COMPACT_ATOMS: atom_id res chain seq x y z
N MET A 1 1.77 -27.17 26.38
CA MET A 1 1.00 -25.93 26.34
C MET A 1 0.99 -25.48 24.89
N ASN A 2 -0.11 -25.74 24.17
CA ASN A 2 -0.20 -25.56 22.73
C ASN A 2 -0.99 -24.28 22.46
N ILE A 3 -0.29 -23.20 22.15
CA ILE A 3 -0.88 -22.04 21.48
C ILE A 3 -0.17 -22.03 20.14
N SER A 4 -0.85 -22.52 19.12
CA SER A 4 -0.49 -22.18 17.75
C SER A 4 -0.61 -20.67 17.63
N ASP A 5 0.52 -19.97 17.77
CA ASP A 5 0.69 -18.61 17.26
C ASP A 5 0.55 -18.69 15.75
N LYS A 6 -0.70 -18.77 15.28
CA LYS A 6 -1.04 -18.27 13.95
C LYS A 6 -0.68 -16.80 14.02
N HIS A 7 0.51 -16.44 13.55
CA HIS A 7 0.82 -15.06 13.23
C HIS A 7 -0.31 -14.58 12.32
N ALA A 8 -1.28 -13.86 12.91
CA ALA A 8 -2.34 -13.26 12.14
C ALA A 8 -1.63 -12.27 11.22
N PHE A 9 -1.59 -12.61 9.92
CA PHE A 9 -1.01 -11.71 8.93
C PHE A 9 -1.67 -10.35 9.10
N SER A 10 -0.85 -9.31 9.09
CA SER A 10 -1.33 -7.96 8.88
C SER A 10 -2.11 -7.87 7.56
N VAL A 11 -2.87 -6.80 7.39
CA VAL A 11 -3.74 -6.67 6.21
C VAL A 11 -2.92 -6.57 4.94
N THR A 12 -1.76 -5.89 4.96
CA THR A 12 -0.87 -5.85 3.79
C THR A 12 -0.17 -7.17 3.53
N GLU A 13 0.22 -7.94 4.55
CA GLU A 13 0.78 -9.28 4.38
C GLU A 13 -0.24 -10.23 3.74
N SER A 14 -1.51 -10.12 4.14
CA SER A 14 -2.60 -10.87 3.52
C SER A 14 -2.78 -10.52 2.05
N TRP A 15 -2.62 -9.24 1.67
CA TRP A 15 -2.64 -8.83 0.27
C TRP A 15 -1.42 -9.34 -0.50
N LEU A 16 -0.22 -9.23 0.06
CA LEU A 16 1.01 -9.72 -0.56
C LEU A 16 0.96 -11.25 -0.78
N ALA A 17 0.36 -11.99 0.15
CA ALA A 17 0.18 -13.43 0.04
C ALA A 17 -0.68 -13.86 -1.17
N THR A 18 -1.44 -12.95 -1.79
CA THR A 18 -2.20 -13.24 -3.03
C THR A 18 -1.30 -13.37 -4.27
N VAL A 19 -0.01 -13.02 -4.16
CA VAL A 19 0.96 -13.07 -5.27
C VAL A 19 2.21 -13.86 -4.85
N PRO A 20 2.12 -15.19 -4.65
CA PRO A 20 3.24 -16.00 -4.15
C PRO A 20 4.47 -16.00 -5.08
N GLN A 21 4.28 -15.71 -6.38
CA GLN A 21 5.37 -15.60 -7.35
C GLN A 21 6.17 -14.29 -7.26
N LEU A 22 5.68 -13.29 -6.51
CA LEU A 22 6.37 -12.03 -6.30
C LEU A 22 7.31 -12.18 -5.09
N PRO A 23 8.64 -12.20 -5.27
CA PRO A 23 9.55 -12.43 -4.15
C PRO A 23 9.41 -11.34 -3.09
N ALA A 24 9.53 -11.73 -1.82
CA ALA A 24 9.63 -10.79 -0.72
C ALA A 24 10.87 -9.91 -0.88
N LEU A 25 10.74 -8.63 -0.51
CA LEU A 25 11.87 -7.70 -0.53
C LEU A 25 12.82 -8.05 0.63
N ALA A 26 14.12 -8.22 0.33
CA ALA A 26 15.09 -8.61 1.35
C ALA A 26 15.40 -7.48 2.36
N ASP A 27 15.32 -6.23 1.90
CA ASP A 27 15.59 -5.05 2.73
C ASP A 27 14.38 -4.69 3.61
N PRO A 28 14.52 -4.58 4.94
CA PRO A 28 13.42 -4.24 5.83
C PRO A 28 12.77 -2.89 5.52
N ALA A 29 13.55 -1.88 5.10
CA ALA A 29 12.99 -0.57 4.77
C ALA A 29 12.14 -0.62 3.50
N ALA A 30 12.54 -1.44 2.52
CA ALA A 30 11.76 -1.71 1.32
C ALA A 30 10.45 -2.45 1.61
N GLN A 31 10.44 -3.38 2.57
CA GLN A 31 9.20 -4.01 3.04
C GLN A 31 8.23 -2.99 3.66
N VAL A 32 8.73 -2.12 4.54
CA VAL A 32 7.90 -1.05 5.13
C VAL A 32 7.37 -0.11 4.04
N ALA A 33 8.22 0.27 3.08
CA ALA A 33 7.81 1.12 1.96
C ALA A 33 6.70 0.47 1.11
N GLU A 34 6.84 -0.81 0.77
CA GLU A 34 5.83 -1.57 0.03
C GLU A 34 4.48 -1.57 0.75
N ARG A 35 4.49 -1.84 2.06
CA ARG A 35 3.28 -1.92 2.88
C ARG A 35 2.60 -0.55 3.02
N LEU A 36 3.38 0.52 3.21
CA LEU A 36 2.85 1.89 3.23
C LEU A 36 2.20 2.29 1.90
N VAL A 37 2.81 1.94 0.76
CA VAL A 37 2.23 2.23 -0.56
C VAL A 37 0.97 1.41 -0.83
N LEU A 38 0.92 0.15 -0.36
CA LEU A 38 -0.30 -0.66 -0.42
C LEU A 38 -1.44 -0.03 0.39
N LEU A 39 -1.19 0.35 1.64
CA LEU A 39 -2.19 1.05 2.47
C LEU A 39 -2.65 2.36 1.83
N LEU A 40 -1.73 3.10 1.21
CA LEU A 40 -2.06 4.31 0.47
C LEU A 40 -3.00 4.00 -0.72
N HIS A 41 -2.66 2.99 -1.54
CA HIS A 41 -3.51 2.58 -2.67
C HIS A 41 -4.90 2.15 -2.22
N TYR A 42 -4.97 1.26 -1.23
CA TYR A 42 -6.23 0.71 -0.71
C TYR A 42 -7.01 1.67 0.17
N GLY A 43 -6.45 2.83 0.51
CA GLY A 43 -7.15 3.91 1.20
C GLY A 43 -7.77 4.95 0.27
N ILE A 44 -7.36 5.03 -1.00
CA ILE A 44 -7.88 6.02 -1.97
C ILE A 44 -9.39 5.89 -2.13
N ASP A 45 -10.12 6.98 -1.89
CA ASP A 45 -11.51 7.09 -2.32
C ASP A 45 -11.61 7.10 -3.85
N TRP A 46 -12.27 6.08 -4.41
CA TRP A 46 -12.48 5.96 -5.86
C TRP A 46 -13.85 6.45 -6.30
N SER A 47 -14.62 7.10 -5.40
CA SER A 47 -15.87 7.78 -5.72
C SER A 47 -15.65 9.00 -6.62
N GLU A 48 -16.71 9.48 -7.26
CA GLU A 48 -16.68 10.68 -8.12
C GLU A 48 -16.28 11.95 -7.37
N ASN A 49 -16.36 11.96 -6.03
CA ASN A 49 -15.98 13.08 -5.19
C ASN A 49 -14.45 13.23 -5.03
N ASN A 50 -13.66 12.23 -5.43
CA ASN A 50 -12.21 12.30 -5.44
C ASN A 50 -11.67 12.47 -6.85
N TRP A 51 -10.89 13.53 -7.08
CA TRP A 51 -10.29 13.85 -8.38
C TRP A 51 -9.45 12.72 -9.00
N VAL A 52 -8.90 11.83 -8.16
CA VAL A 52 -8.13 10.67 -8.63
C VAL A 52 -9.02 9.70 -9.44
N ALA A 53 -10.30 9.60 -9.12
CA ALA A 53 -11.25 8.74 -9.83
C ALA A 53 -11.43 9.16 -11.30
N ALA A 54 -11.41 10.46 -11.59
CA ALA A 54 -11.48 10.99 -12.95
C ALA A 54 -10.20 10.73 -13.76
N ARG A 55 -9.10 10.30 -13.11
CA ARG A 55 -7.77 10.09 -13.73
C ARG A 55 -7.24 8.68 -13.54
N ARG A 56 -8.13 7.69 -13.49
CA ARG A 56 -7.79 6.27 -13.36
C ARG A 56 -6.79 5.79 -14.43
N GLY A 57 -6.90 6.29 -15.66
CA GLY A 57 -5.98 5.94 -16.76
C GLY A 57 -4.53 6.36 -16.50
N ASP A 58 -4.33 7.50 -15.82
CA ASP A 58 -3.00 8.04 -15.51
C ASP A 58 -2.46 7.55 -14.16
N TYR A 59 -3.27 6.82 -13.40
CA TYR A 59 -3.01 6.61 -11.97
C TYR A 59 -1.70 5.88 -11.71
N TRP A 60 -1.53 4.73 -12.36
CA TRP A 60 -0.38 3.86 -12.15
C TRP A 60 0.90 4.46 -12.72
N ASP A 61 0.82 5.05 -13.91
CA ASP A 61 2.02 5.45 -14.64
C ASP A 61 2.52 6.84 -14.22
N ASN A 62 1.63 7.70 -13.72
CA ASN A 62 1.97 9.08 -13.37
C ASN A 62 1.58 9.46 -11.95
N LEU A 63 0.31 9.31 -11.56
CA LEU A 63 -0.18 9.94 -10.34
C LEU A 63 0.42 9.33 -9.07
N LEU A 64 0.28 8.02 -8.89
CA LEU A 64 0.82 7.31 -7.73
C LEU A 64 2.34 7.51 -7.58
N PRO A 65 3.18 7.21 -8.59
CA PRO A 65 4.62 7.36 -8.44
C PRO A 65 5.03 8.81 -8.17
N THR A 66 4.40 9.78 -8.83
CA THR A 66 4.67 11.20 -8.58
C THR A 66 4.34 11.59 -7.13
N ARG A 67 3.21 11.14 -6.58
CA ARG A 67 2.82 11.49 -5.19
C ARG A 67 3.75 10.84 -4.17
N ILE A 68 4.07 9.56 -4.33
CA ILE A 68 5.02 8.85 -3.47
C ILE A 68 6.35 9.60 -3.44
N ARG A 69 6.94 9.86 -4.61
CA ARG A 69 8.26 10.46 -4.74
C ARG A 69 8.30 11.89 -4.23
N LEU A 70 7.37 12.74 -4.64
CA LEU A 70 7.38 14.16 -4.25
C LEU A 70 7.21 14.34 -2.75
N ALA A 71 6.38 13.53 -2.09
CA ALA A 71 6.21 13.61 -0.64
C ALA A 71 7.52 13.29 0.11
N THR A 72 8.41 12.46 -0.44
CA THR A 72 9.70 12.14 0.20
C THR A 72 10.64 13.33 0.30
N TYR A 73 10.53 14.33 -0.58
CA TYR A 73 11.44 15.48 -0.56
C TYR A 73 11.10 16.49 0.54
N ASN A 74 9.83 16.50 0.99
CA ASN A 74 9.33 17.45 1.98
C ASN A 74 9.05 16.82 3.35
N SER A 75 9.45 15.55 3.54
CA SER A 75 9.16 14.80 4.76
C SER A 75 10.44 14.43 5.48
N ILE A 76 10.49 14.70 6.79
CA ILE A 76 11.59 14.24 7.66
C ILE A 76 11.23 12.96 8.42
N ASN A 77 9.96 12.56 8.43
CA ASN A 77 9.47 11.32 9.04
C ASN A 77 8.30 10.71 8.25
N LEU A 78 7.92 9.47 8.60
CA LEU A 78 6.87 8.72 7.90
C LEU A 78 5.47 9.32 8.10
N HIS A 79 5.20 9.95 9.25
CA HIS A 79 3.93 10.61 9.51
C HIS A 79 3.67 11.79 8.56
N GLN A 80 4.69 12.63 8.34
CA GLN A 80 4.62 13.72 7.36
C GLN A 80 4.44 13.20 5.94
N TRP A 81 5.19 12.16 5.58
CA TRP A 81 5.09 11.55 4.25
C TRP A 81 3.69 10.98 3.99
N TRP A 82 3.14 10.24 4.96
CA TRP A 82 1.80 9.69 4.88
C TRP A 82 0.77 10.81 4.75
N THR A 83 0.82 11.80 5.64
CA THR A 83 -0.14 12.92 5.66
C THR A 83 -0.16 13.65 4.31
N ALA A 84 1.01 14.00 3.77
CA ALA A 84 1.14 14.70 2.50
C ALA A 84 0.63 13.87 1.31
N SER A 85 0.99 12.58 1.27
CA SER A 85 0.59 11.67 0.19
C SER A 85 -0.91 11.37 0.24
N ALA A 86 -1.42 11.05 1.43
CA ALA A 86 -2.81 10.70 1.68
C ALA A 86 -3.76 11.85 1.37
N ALA A 87 -3.45 13.06 1.84
CA ALA A 87 -4.23 14.26 1.53
C ALA A 87 -4.29 14.53 0.03
N ARG A 88 -3.18 14.32 -0.68
CA ARG A 88 -3.11 14.59 -2.12
C ARG A 88 -3.89 13.57 -2.95
N LEU A 89 -3.95 12.32 -2.50
CA LEU A 89 -4.64 11.22 -3.18
C LEU A 89 -6.08 11.00 -2.68
N GLY A 90 -6.53 11.71 -1.64
CA GLY A 90 -7.81 11.44 -0.99
C GLY A 90 -7.85 10.02 -0.39
N SER A 91 -6.77 9.62 0.28
CA SER A 91 -6.61 8.29 0.87
C SER A 91 -6.77 8.32 2.39
N SER A 92 -7.45 7.33 2.94
CA SER A 92 -7.51 7.08 4.38
C SER A 92 -7.66 5.58 4.68
N PRO A 93 -7.11 5.08 5.80
CA PRO A 93 -7.30 3.68 6.19
C PRO A 93 -8.78 3.41 6.48
N ARG A 94 -9.33 2.37 5.86
CA ARG A 94 -10.77 2.08 5.83
C ARG A 94 -11.26 1.21 6.98
N THR A 95 -10.40 0.35 7.51
CA THR A 95 -10.73 -0.59 8.59
C THR A 95 -9.84 -0.37 9.81
N ASP A 96 -10.21 -0.95 10.95
CA ASP A 96 -9.41 -0.86 12.18
C ASP A 96 -8.06 -1.57 12.03
N GLU A 97 -8.01 -2.67 11.27
CA GLU A 97 -6.78 -3.41 10.97
C GLU A 97 -5.83 -2.56 10.12
N GLN A 98 -6.35 -1.84 9.11
CA GLN A 98 -5.55 -0.89 8.32
C GLN A 98 -5.03 0.26 9.18
N ARG A 99 -5.85 0.78 10.11
CA ARG A 99 -5.45 1.84 11.04
C ARG A 99 -4.35 1.37 11.98
N ALA A 100 -4.50 0.20 12.58
CA ALA A 100 -3.53 -0.40 13.50
C ALA A 100 -2.20 -0.73 12.81
N GLU A 101 -2.25 -1.30 11.62
CA GLU A 101 -1.05 -1.58 10.84
C GLU A 101 -0.34 -0.28 10.43
N LEU A 102 -1.08 0.71 9.93
CA LEU A 102 -0.50 2.01 9.59
C LEU A 102 0.18 2.64 10.80
N ALA A 103 -0.48 2.67 11.96
CA ALA A 103 0.08 3.24 13.18
C ALA A 103 1.42 2.58 13.54
N THR A 104 1.52 1.26 13.39
CA THR A 104 2.79 0.51 13.58
C THR A 104 3.85 0.92 12.55
N LEU A 105 3.51 0.96 11.26
CA LEU A 105 4.49 1.30 10.21
C LEU A 105 5.02 2.74 10.34
N LEU A 106 4.22 3.67 10.87
CA LEU A 106 4.62 5.06 11.07
C LEU A 106 5.66 5.26 12.19
N THR A 107 5.90 4.26 13.05
CA THR A 107 6.96 4.31 14.09
C THR A 107 8.31 3.81 13.59
N MET A 108 8.39 3.26 12.37
CA MET A 108 9.61 2.70 11.81
C MET A 108 10.64 3.79 11.46
N GLU A 109 11.91 3.37 11.35
CA GLU A 109 13.03 4.24 10.96
C GLU A 109 12.79 4.92 9.62
N ALA A 110 12.55 6.24 9.65
CA ALA A 110 12.03 6.95 8.48
C ALA A 110 13.05 7.12 7.35
N ARG A 111 14.31 7.43 7.69
CA ARG A 111 15.33 7.77 6.68
C ARG A 111 15.52 6.69 5.61
N PRO A 112 15.77 5.41 5.95
CA PRO A 112 15.95 4.38 4.92
C PRO A 112 14.65 4.12 4.13
N VAL A 113 13.49 4.16 4.78
CA VAL A 113 12.18 3.95 4.11
C VAL A 113 11.89 5.05 3.09
N LEU A 114 12.07 6.32 3.47
CA LEU A 114 11.90 7.47 2.57
C LEU A 114 12.89 7.45 1.41
N GLN A 115 14.11 6.96 1.65
CA GLN A 115 15.09 6.76 0.58
C GLN A 115 14.63 5.70 -0.41
N VAL A 116 14.15 4.53 0.06
CA VAL A 116 13.60 3.49 -0.82
C VAL A 116 12.41 4.00 -1.62
N MET A 117 11.46 4.70 -0.98
CA MET A 117 10.31 5.28 -1.66
C MET A 117 10.70 6.26 -2.77
N ARG A 118 11.82 6.98 -2.61
CA ARG A 118 12.35 7.94 -3.59
C ARG A 118 13.09 7.25 -4.73
N ASP A 119 13.97 6.31 -4.40
CA ASP A 119 14.92 5.72 -5.35
C ASP A 119 14.29 4.56 -6.12
N GLN A 120 13.31 3.87 -5.52
CA GLN A 120 12.65 2.68 -6.06
C GLN A 120 11.17 2.90 -6.36
N THR A 121 10.72 4.15 -6.53
CA THR A 121 9.31 4.50 -6.73
C THR A 121 8.64 3.68 -7.83
N THR A 122 9.30 3.51 -8.98
CA THR A 122 8.75 2.74 -10.12
C THR A 122 8.55 1.28 -9.77
N ALA A 123 9.51 0.66 -9.09
CA ALA A 123 9.43 -0.73 -8.66
C ALA A 123 8.31 -0.93 -7.64
N LEU A 124 8.21 -0.06 -6.63
CA LEU A 124 7.12 -0.09 -5.64
C LEU A 124 5.75 0.05 -6.31
N THR A 125 5.61 0.98 -7.24
CA THR A 125 4.35 1.21 -7.99
C THR A 125 3.94 -0.04 -8.79
N LEU A 126 4.88 -0.67 -9.49
CA LEU A 126 4.62 -1.89 -10.25
C LEU A 126 4.19 -3.04 -9.32
N ARG A 127 4.90 -3.23 -8.21
CA ARG A 127 4.57 -4.27 -7.22
C ARG A 127 3.19 -4.03 -6.60
N THR A 128 2.86 -2.80 -6.23
CA THR A 128 1.52 -2.43 -5.75
C THR A 128 0.45 -2.74 -6.78
N ARG A 129 0.68 -2.46 -8.07
CA ARG A 129 -0.27 -2.80 -9.15
C ARG A 129 -0.49 -4.31 -9.28
N ILE A 130 0.60 -5.09 -9.30
CA ILE A 130 0.53 -6.56 -9.37
C ILE A 130 -0.32 -7.12 -8.21
N VAL A 131 -0.08 -6.64 -6.98
CA VAL A 131 -0.84 -7.05 -5.79
C VAL A 131 -2.30 -6.59 -5.87
N ALA A 132 -2.56 -5.37 -6.33
CA ALA A 132 -3.91 -4.84 -6.50
C ALA A 132 -4.74 -5.64 -7.50
N ASP A 133 -4.13 -6.03 -8.63
CA ASP A 133 -4.77 -6.85 -9.66
C ASP A 133 -5.08 -8.26 -9.13
N ALA A 134 -4.15 -8.88 -8.39
CA ALA A 134 -4.36 -10.20 -7.80
C ALA A 134 -5.44 -10.23 -6.72
N VAL A 135 -5.45 -9.26 -5.79
CA VAL A 135 -6.50 -9.14 -4.77
C VAL A 135 -7.87 -8.90 -5.42
N ARG A 136 -7.95 -8.08 -6.49
CA ARG A 136 -9.19 -7.88 -7.24
C ARG A 136 -9.67 -9.18 -7.89
N ALA A 137 -8.76 -9.96 -8.48
CA ALA A 137 -9.08 -11.25 -9.08
C ALA A 137 -9.61 -12.25 -8.04
N SER A 138 -8.95 -12.37 -6.88
CA SER A 138 -9.39 -13.22 -5.76
C SER A 138 -10.80 -12.87 -5.30
N ARG A 139 -11.08 -11.60 -5.00
CA ARG A 139 -12.41 -11.15 -4.55
C ARG A 139 -13.53 -11.42 -5.58
N THR A 140 -13.20 -11.34 -6.87
CA THR A 140 -14.16 -11.61 -7.95
C THR A 140 -14.40 -13.11 -8.14
N GLY A 141 -13.35 -13.93 -7.97
CA GLY A 141 -13.45 -15.39 -8.01
C GLY A 141 -14.31 -15.93 -6.86
N ASP A 142 -14.09 -15.43 -5.65
CA ASP A 142 -14.87 -15.82 -4.46
C ASP A 142 -16.35 -15.45 -4.62
N ALA A 143 -16.65 -14.26 -5.15
CA ALA A 143 -18.02 -13.83 -5.42
C ALA A 143 -18.75 -14.69 -6.47
N ARG A 144 -18.01 -15.26 -7.43
CA ARG A 144 -18.59 -16.20 -8.43
C ARG A 144 -18.83 -17.59 -7.84
N GLY A 145 -18.00 -18.06 -6.91
CA GLY A 145 -18.15 -19.37 -6.26
C GLY A 145 -19.28 -19.43 -5.22
N LEU A 146 -19.72 -18.29 -4.68
CA LEU A 146 -20.88 -18.21 -3.78
C LEU A 146 -22.23 -18.10 -4.51
N ALA A 147 -22.23 -17.91 -5.83
CA ALA A 147 -23.42 -17.74 -6.66
C ALA A 147 -23.77 -19.00 -7.49
N SER A 148 -23.06 -20.10 -7.27
CA SER A 148 -23.20 -21.41 -7.95
C SER A 148 -23.53 -22.49 -6.94
#